data_AF-A0A7V4UMD3-F1
#
_entry.id   AF-A0A7V4UMD3-F1
#
_cell.length_a   1.000
_cell.length_b   1.000
_cell.length_c   1.000
_cell.angle_alpha   90.00
_cell.angle_beta   90.00
_cell.angle_gamma   90.00
#
_symmetry.space_group_name_H-M   'P 1'
#
loop_
_entity.id
_entity.type
_entity.pdbx_description
1 polymer ?
#
loop_
_entity_poly.entity_id
_entity_poly.type
_entity_poly.pdbx_seq_one_letter_code
_entity_poly.pdbx_strand_id
1 'polypeptide(L)' 'TGFKLFLGVDRSSTLWRFPIETVSLSESGFERVFQGSCLLLLWPLNLKGKEEFDIGIEFGICSL' A
#
# COMPACT_ATOMS: atom_id res chain seq x y z
N THR A 1 16.98 1.76 -15.44
CA THR A 1 16.31 0.45 -15.25
C THR A 1 15.08 0.69 -14.41
N GLY A 2 13.93 0.14 -14.76
CA GLY A 2 12.74 0.31 -13.94
C GLY A 2 11.85 -0.91 -14.02
N PHE A 3 10.85 -0.94 -13.16
CA PHE A 3 9.94 -2.06 -13.01
C PHE A 3 8.52 -1.52 -12.92
N LYS A 4 7.57 -2.28 -13.46
CA LYS A 4 6.14 -2.09 -13.19
C LYS A 4 5.74 -3.04 -12.07
N LEU A 5 4.98 -2.51 -11.11
CA LEU A 5 4.29 -3.31 -10.11
C LEU A 5 2.83 -3.45 -10.52
N PHE A 6 2.25 -4.62 -10.34
CA PHE A 6 0.81 -4.83 -10.43
C PHE A 6 0.28 -5.32 -9.08
N LEU A 7 -0.90 -4.82 -8.74
CA LEU A 7 -1.67 -5.23 -7.58
C LEU A 7 -3.09 -5.51 -8.06
N GLY A 8 -3.48 -6.77 -8.03
CA GLY A 8 -4.83 -7.24 -8.30
C GLY A 8 -5.56 -7.53 -6.99
N VAL A 9 -6.85 -7.20 -6.94
CA VAL A 9 -7.76 -7.59 -5.87
C VAL A 9 -9.02 -8.14 -6.50
N ASP A 10 -9.50 -9.28 -6.02
CA ASP A 10 -10.69 -9.95 -6.56
C ASP A 10 -12.01 -9.33 -6.06
N ARG A 11 -11.95 -8.46 -5.04
CA ARG A 11 -13.07 -7.62 -4.61
C ARG A 11 -12.70 -6.15 -4.57
N SER A 12 -13.59 -5.32 -5.09
CA SER A 12 -13.45 -3.86 -5.08
C SER A 12 -13.18 -3.35 -3.66
N SER A 13 -12.16 -2.52 -3.53
CA SER A 13 -11.75 -1.86 -2.29
C SER A 13 -11.59 -0.37 -2.52
N THR A 14 -11.63 0.40 -1.43
CA THR A 14 -11.08 1.76 -1.46
C THR A 14 -9.57 1.66 -1.26
N LEU A 15 -8.80 2.11 -2.25
CA LEU A 15 -7.34 2.19 -2.13
C LEU A 15 -6.94 3.57 -1.61
N TRP A 16 -6.30 3.59 -0.45
CA TRP A 16 -5.56 4.77 0.00
C TRP A 16 -4.07 4.61 -0.30
N ARG A 17 -3.45 5.70 -0.74
CA ARG A 17 -2.00 5.77 -0.94
C ARG A 17 -1.45 6.99 -0.23
N PHE A 18 -0.40 6.78 0.56
CA PHE A 18 0.30 7.86 1.24
C PHE A 18 1.80 7.56 1.34
N PRO A 19 2.65 8.59 1.42
CA PRO A 19 4.09 8.40 1.56
C PRO A 19 4.44 7.99 2.98
N ILE A 20 5.43 7.10 3.12
CA ILE A 20 6.15 6.89 4.36
C ILE A 20 7.36 7.80 4.31
N GLU A 21 7.40 8.77 5.22
CA GLU A 21 8.48 9.75 5.31
C GLU A 21 9.09 9.71 6.70
N THR A 22 10.41 9.83 6.78
CA THR A 22 11.15 9.97 8.04
C THR A 22 11.67 11.39 8.18
N VAL A 23 11.84 11.83 9.42
CA VAL A 23 12.60 13.05 9.71
C VAL A 23 14.03 12.64 9.99
N SER A 24 14.97 13.15 9.20
CA SER A 24 16.42 12.94 9.33
C SER A 24 17.08 14.23 9.80
N LEU A 25 18.16 14.12 10.58
CA LEU A 25 18.99 15.25 10.98
C LEU A 25 20.35 15.13 10.27
N SER A 26 20.73 16.17 9.52
CA SER A 26 22.01 16.31 8.86
C SER A 26 22.72 17.60 9.29
N GLU A 27 23.93 17.84 8.80
CA GLU A 27 24.67 19.10 9.03
C GLU A 27 23.93 20.33 8.48
N SER A 28 23.05 20.15 7.47
CA SER A 28 22.19 21.19 6.90
C SER A 28 20.84 21.34 7.62
N GLY A 29 20.60 20.59 8.70
CA GLY A 29 19.38 20.66 9.51
C GLY A 29 18.44 19.47 9.32
N PHE A 30 17.15 19.68 9.59
CA PHE A 30 16.15 18.63 9.46
C PHE A 30 15.67 18.46 8.02
N GLU A 31 15.61 17.21 7.58
CA GLU A 31 15.14 16.83 6.26
C GLU A 31 13.99 15.82 6.37
N ARG A 32 13.00 15.97 5.50
CA ARG A 32 11.94 14.98 5.32
C ARG A 32 12.35 14.03 4.21
N VAL A 33 12.59 12.77 4.55
CA VAL A 33 13.13 11.76 3.64
C VAL A 33 12.05 10.74 3.29
N PHE A 34 11.72 10.61 2.01
CA PHE A 34 10.81 9.60 1.51
C PHE A 34 11.44 8.20 1.59
N GLN A 35 10.75 7.25 2.23
CA GLN A 35 11.20 5.87 2.41
C GLN A 35 10.36 4.86 1.62
N GLY A 36 9.23 5.29 1.06
CA GLY A 36 8.36 4.41 0.27
C GLY A 36 6.92 4.91 0.22
N SER A 37 6.10 4.20 -0.56
CA SER A 37 4.65 4.41 -0.56
C SER A 37 3.97 3.29 0.20
N CYS A 38 3.00 3.64 1.04
CA CYS A 38 2.04 2.68 1.59
C CYS A 38 0.83 2.59 0.66
N LEU A 39 0.36 1.37 0.39
CA LEU A 39 -0.91 1.08 -0.25
C LEU A 39 -1.81 0.39 0.78
N LEU A 40 -2.94 1.01 1.11
CA LEU A 40 -3.90 0.48 2.07
C LEU A 40 -5.22 0.17 1.36
N LEU A 41 -5.58 -1.11 1.34
CA LEU A 41 -6.83 -1.60 0.76
C LEU A 41 -7.91 -1.67 1.85
N LEU A 42 -9.01 -0.94 1.67
CA LEU A 42 -10.08 -0.81 2.64
C LEU A 42 -11.37 -1.45 2.12
N TRP A 43 -11.93 -2.37 2.90
CA TRP A 43 -13.26 -2.94 2.67
C TRP A 43 -14.18 -2.59 3.83
N PRO A 44 -15.36 -1.98 3.58
CA PRO A 44 -16.36 -1.82 4.62
C PRO A 44 -17.00 -3.17 4.92
N LEU A 45 -16.61 -3.79 6.04
CA LEU A 45 -17.13 -5.09 6.45
C LEU A 45 -18.30 -4.91 7.42
N ASN A 46 -19.37 -5.66 7.17
CA ASN A 46 -20.51 -5.81 8.08
C ASN A 46 -20.82 -7.29 8.23
N LEU A 47 -19.99 -7.99 8.99
CA LEU A 47 -20.10 -9.44 9.21
C LEU A 47 -20.98 -9.73 10.41
N LYS A 48 -21.84 -10.74 10.30
CA LYS A 48 -22.72 -11.22 11.37
C LYS A 48 -22.39 -12.64 11.77
N GLY A 49 -22.40 -12.92 13.08
CA GLY A 49 -22.23 -14.28 13.60
C GLY A 49 -20.90 -14.92 13.16
N LYS A 50 -20.98 -15.97 12.34
CA LYS A 50 -19.83 -16.73 11.83
C LYS A 50 -19.56 -16.47 10.34
N GLU A 51 -19.95 -15.32 9.82
CA GLU A 51 -19.62 -14.93 8.45
C GLU A 51 -18.11 -14.71 8.29
N GLU A 52 -17.58 -15.22 7.18
CA GLU A 52 -16.18 -15.11 6.81
C GLU A 52 -16.05 -14.12 5.64
N PHE A 53 -14.91 -13.42 5.60
CA PHE A 53 -14.57 -12.51 4.51
C PHE A 53 -13.24 -12.95 3.89
N ASP A 54 -13.35 -13.62 2.77
CA ASP A 54 -12.20 -14.03 1.96
C ASP A 54 -11.93 -13.03 0.84
N ILE A 55 -10.64 -12.73 0.66
CA ILE A 55 -10.13 -11.85 -0.38
C ILE A 55 -8.91 -12.47 -1.05
N GLY A 56 -8.90 -12.48 -2.38
CA GLY A 56 -7.74 -12.77 -3.20
C GLY A 56 -6.97 -11.49 -3.52
N ILE A 57 -5.66 -11.51 -3.24
CA ILE A 57 -4.73 -10.44 -3.59
C ILE A 57 -3.64 -11.03 -4.47
N GLU A 58 -3.42 -10.42 -5.63
CA GLU A 58 -2.33 -10.77 -6.52
C GLU A 58 -1.32 -9.63 -6.57
N PHE A 59 -0.04 -9.95 -6.47
CA PHE A 59 1.03 -8.98 -6.56
C PHE A 59 2.14 -9.51 -7.47
N GLY A 60 2.71 -8.64 -8.29
CA GLY A 60 3.93 -8.98 -8.99
C GLY A 60 4.63 -7.81 -9.65
N ILE A 61 5.72 -8.16 -10.32
CA ILE A 61 6.70 -7.23 -10.86
C ILE A 61 7.09 -7.64 -12.28
N CYS A 62 7.17 -6.67 -13.17
CA CYS A 62 7.69 -6.88 -14.52
C CYS A 62 8.78 -5.83 -14.81
N SER A 63 9.87 -6.25 -15.45
CA SER A 63 10.85 -5.31 -15.99
C SER A 63 10.22 -4.41 -17.05
N LEU A 64 10.60 -3.13 -17.05
CA LEU A 64 10.29 -2.18 -18.13
C LEU A 64 11.14 -2.44 -19.36
#